data_AF-A0A5D2WS17-F1
#
_entry.id   AF-A0A5D2WS17-F1
#
_cell.length_a   1.000
_cell.length_b   1.000
_cell.length_c   1.000
_cell.angle_alpha   90.00
_cell.angle_beta   90.00
_cell.angle_gamma   90.00
#
_symmetry.space_group_name_H-M   'P 1'
#
loop_
_entity.id
_entity.type
_entity.pdbx_description
1 polymer ?
#
loop_
_entity_poly.entity_id
_entity_poly.type
_entity_poly.pdbx_seq_one_letter_code
_entity_poly.pdbx_strand_id
1 'polypeptide(L)'
;YHLPRIKSDHRPILINTNPDLSLPKGRSFRFFIGWTNHANFKELVSSKWRYSGNIADFLSDFTSHVKDWNRSVYEFLGTCKRYIMRSLSNIQKAMDCSSSSRMVDLEMEVRNELENVLNHEELLWRQKARCDWLQFGDCNTKYFHSHTMKRRKFNHIMALHISSRE
;
A
#
# COMPACT_ATOMS: atom_id res chain seq x y z
N TYR A 1 -32.05 1.10 13.95
CA TYR A 1 -33.21 1.96 13.65
C TYR A 1 -34.41 1.08 13.37
N HIS A 2 -35.43 1.12 14.23
CA HIS A 2 -36.70 0.38 14.03
C HIS A 2 -37.80 1.39 13.72
N LEU A 3 -38.67 1.07 12.77
CA LEU A 3 -39.81 1.93 12.48
C LEU A 3 -40.85 1.86 13.62
N PRO A 4 -41.63 2.94 13.84
CA PRO A 4 -42.67 2.96 14.87
C PRO A 4 -43.74 1.91 14.56
N ARG A 5 -44.24 1.29 15.63
CA ARG A 5 -45.18 0.18 15.59
C ARG A 5 -46.61 0.74 15.49
N ILE A 6 -47.32 0.46 14.40
CA ILE A 6 -48.65 1.04 14.17
C ILE A 6 -49.77 0.08 14.59
N LYS A 7 -49.75 -1.20 14.17
CA LYS A 7 -50.81 -2.18 14.53
C LYS A 7 -50.38 -3.65 14.73
N SER A 8 -49.17 -4.04 14.30
CA SER A 8 -48.62 -5.39 14.53
C SER A 8 -47.65 -5.34 15.71
N ASP A 9 -47.45 -6.44 16.42
CA ASP A 9 -46.41 -6.57 17.46
C ASP A 9 -44.99 -6.73 16.88
N HIS A 10 -44.88 -7.01 15.58
CA HIS A 10 -43.62 -7.01 14.85
C HIS A 10 -43.07 -5.59 14.62
N ARG A 11 -41.76 -5.42 14.84
CA ARG A 11 -41.01 -4.19 14.56
C ARG A 11 -40.13 -4.37 13.33
N PRO A 12 -40.50 -3.79 12.17
CA PRO A 12 -39.65 -3.83 10.99
C PRO A 12 -38.29 -3.19 11.26
N ILE A 13 -37.23 -3.87 10.87
CA ILE A 13 -35.87 -3.34 10.90
C ILE A 13 -35.68 -2.50 9.64
N LEU A 14 -35.35 -1.23 9.81
CA LEU A 14 -35.00 -0.37 8.68
C LEU A 14 -33.54 -0.65 8.31
N ILE A 15 -33.34 -1.30 7.17
CA ILE A 15 -32.02 -1.52 6.58
C ILE A 15 -31.84 -0.51 5.46
N ASN A 16 -30.96 0.47 5.66
CA ASN A 16 -30.49 1.34 4.59
C ASN A 16 -29.27 0.69 3.94
N THR A 17 -29.42 0.23 2.70
CA THR A 17 -28.34 -0.41 1.91
C THR A 17 -27.44 0.59 1.19
N ASN A 18 -27.79 1.87 1.19
CA ASN A 18 -26.99 2.94 0.61
C ASN A 18 -27.00 4.17 1.53
N PRO A 19 -26.42 4.06 2.73
CA PRO A 19 -26.32 5.20 3.61
C PRO A 19 -25.46 6.26 2.94
N ASP A 20 -25.96 7.50 2.93
CA ASP A 20 -25.17 8.69 2.58
C ASP A 20 -24.16 8.92 3.70
N LEU A 21 -23.22 7.99 3.80
CA LEU A 21 -22.04 8.14 4.60
C LEU A 21 -21.26 9.20 3.86
N SER A 22 -21.18 10.39 4.44
CA SER A 22 -20.04 11.27 4.25
C SER A 22 -18.78 10.56 4.77
N LEU A 23 -18.46 9.40 4.16
CA LEU A 23 -17.16 8.77 4.28
C LEU A 23 -16.17 9.86 3.89
N PRO A 24 -15.10 10.05 4.68
CA PRO A 24 -14.04 10.94 4.29
C PRO A 24 -13.73 10.70 2.81
N LYS A 25 -13.99 11.73 1.97
CA LYS A 25 -13.71 11.68 0.53
C LYS A 25 -12.19 11.65 0.38
N GLY A 26 -11.64 10.45 0.50
CA GLY A 26 -10.21 10.22 0.56
C GLY A 26 -9.95 8.78 0.95
N ARG A 27 -9.27 8.04 0.07
CA ARG A 27 -8.69 6.76 0.46
C ARG A 27 -7.78 7.00 1.66
N SER A 28 -8.01 6.27 2.75
CA SER A 28 -7.11 6.29 3.90
C SER A 28 -5.69 5.96 3.43
N PHE A 29 -4.72 6.71 3.96
CA PHE A 29 -3.32 6.44 3.70
C PHE A 29 -3.00 5.01 4.12
N ARG A 30 -2.41 4.25 3.21
CA ARG A 30 -1.94 2.90 3.47
C ARG A 30 -0.50 2.81 3.03
N PHE A 31 0.34 2.38 3.95
CA PHE A 31 1.71 2.02 3.66
C PHE A 31 1.75 0.97 2.56
N PHE A 32 2.59 1.13 1.54
CA PHE A 32 2.84 0.11 0.53
C PHE A 32 4.21 -0.52 0.78
N ILE A 33 4.26 -1.84 0.95
CA ILE A 33 5.50 -2.53 1.33
C ILE A 33 6.59 -2.43 0.27
N GLY A 34 6.21 -2.35 -1.01
CA GLY A 34 7.17 -2.15 -2.10
C GLY A 34 7.92 -0.83 -2.02
N TRP A 35 7.44 0.15 -1.24
CA TRP A 35 8.23 1.36 -0.96
C TRP A 35 9.59 1.03 -0.35
N THR A 36 9.68 0.00 0.50
CA THR A 36 10.94 -0.40 1.15
C THR A 36 11.99 -0.93 0.19
N ASN A 37 11.58 -1.39 -0.99
CA ASN A 37 12.48 -1.89 -2.03
C ASN A 37 12.96 -0.78 -2.96
N HIS A 38 12.36 0.41 -2.91
CA HIS A 38 12.77 1.52 -3.76
C HIS A 38 13.99 2.22 -3.18
N ALA A 39 15.05 2.37 -3.99
CA ALA A 39 16.36 2.91 -3.57
C ALA A 39 16.24 4.23 -2.77
N ASN A 40 15.43 5.17 -3.27
CA ASN A 40 15.30 6.51 -2.67
C ASN A 40 14.31 6.59 -1.50
N PHE A 41 13.59 5.52 -1.15
CA PHE A 41 12.59 5.60 -0.09
C PHE A 41 13.22 5.81 1.29
N LYS A 42 14.39 5.20 1.55
CA LYS A 42 15.12 5.38 2.80
C LYS A 42 15.57 6.84 3.00
N GLU A 43 16.00 7.48 1.93
CA GLU A 43 16.38 8.90 1.91
C GLU A 43 15.17 9.81 2.14
N LEU A 44 14.03 9.51 1.51
CA LEU A 44 12.77 10.23 1.74
C LEU A 44 12.38 10.20 3.23
N VAL A 45 12.40 9.01 3.83
CA VAL A 45 12.11 8.86 5.27
C VAL A 45 13.11 9.68 6.08
N SER A 46 14.41 9.52 5.83
CA SER A 46 15.44 10.19 6.64
C SER A 46 15.38 11.72 6.55
N SER A 47 15.04 12.26 5.38
CA SER A 47 14.95 13.71 5.15
C SER A 47 13.66 14.33 5.69
N LYS A 48 12.53 13.61 5.64
CA LYS A 48 11.20 14.13 6.00
C LYS A 48 10.71 13.70 7.38
N TRP A 49 11.38 12.76 8.04
CA TRP A 49 11.02 12.28 9.38
C TRP A 49 11.60 13.17 10.49
N ARG A 50 11.11 14.41 10.58
CA ARG A 50 11.53 15.39 11.61
C ARG A 50 10.36 15.77 12.51
N TYR A 51 10.38 15.29 13.76
CA TYR A 51 9.34 15.60 14.75
C TYR A 51 9.46 17.05 15.22
N SER A 52 8.35 17.79 15.18
CA SER A 52 8.26 19.22 15.53
C SER A 52 7.49 19.50 16.83
N GLY A 53 7.23 18.48 17.66
CA GLY A 53 6.48 18.62 18.92
C GLY A 53 4.99 18.27 18.83
N ASN A 54 4.35 18.49 17.68
CA ASN A 54 2.98 18.02 17.44
C ASN A 54 2.98 16.76 16.56
N ILE A 55 2.55 15.63 17.12
CA ILE A 55 2.53 14.35 16.40
C ILE A 55 1.50 14.33 15.26
N ALA A 56 0.37 15.03 15.40
CA ALA A 56 -0.67 15.06 14.38
C ALA A 56 -0.20 15.83 13.15
N ASP A 57 0.38 17.03 13.36
CA ASP A 57 0.91 17.87 12.28
C ASP A 57 2.09 17.20 11.60
N PHE A 58 3.01 16.63 12.40
CA PHE A 58 4.14 15.86 11.91
C PHE A 58 3.71 14.69 11.01
N LEU A 59 2.76 13.86 11.47
CA LEU A 59 2.28 12.73 10.69
C LEU A 59 1.52 13.18 9.44
N SER A 60 0.77 14.28 9.51
CA SER A 60 0.08 14.86 8.36
C SER A 60 1.07 15.32 7.29
N ASP A 61 2.11 16.08 7.69
CA ASP A 61 3.14 16.58 6.80
C ASP A 61 3.95 15.43 6.16
N PHE A 62 4.40 14.47 6.96
CA PHE A 62 5.09 13.28 6.43
C PHE A 62 4.20 12.49 5.47
N THR A 63 2.91 12.33 5.81
CA THR A 63 1.95 11.65 4.94
C THR A 63 1.78 12.37 3.60
N SER A 64 1.81 13.70 3.59
CA SER A 64 1.76 14.48 2.35
C SER A 64 2.98 14.20 1.47
N HIS A 65 4.18 14.29 2.05
CA HIS A 65 5.43 14.00 1.33
C HIS A 65 5.46 12.58 0.74
N VAL A 66 5.02 11.58 1.49
CA VAL A 66 4.95 10.20 0.99
C VAL A 66 3.89 10.03 -0.10
N LYS A 67 2.74 10.73 0.00
CA LYS A 67 1.72 10.71 -1.06
C LYS A 67 2.24 11.31 -2.36
N ASP A 68 2.94 12.44 -2.29
CA ASP A 68 3.49 13.13 -3.46
C ASP A 68 4.60 12.30 -4.11
N TRP A 69 5.49 11.72 -3.30
CA TRP A 69 6.50 10.78 -3.79
C TRP A 69 5.88 9.51 -4.36
N ASN A 70 4.88 8.94 -3.69
CA ASN A 70 4.19 7.76 -4.21
C ASN A 70 3.49 8.07 -5.53
N ARG A 71 2.99 9.29 -5.72
CA ARG A 71 2.44 9.74 -6.99
C ARG A 71 3.52 9.76 -8.09
N SER A 72 4.66 10.38 -7.82
CA SER A 72 5.75 10.48 -8.80
C SER A 72 6.38 9.14 -9.17
N VAL A 73 6.36 8.15 -8.27
CA VAL A 73 6.91 6.81 -8.52
C VAL A 73 5.86 5.84 -9.07
N TYR A 74 4.66 5.79 -8.47
CA TYR A 74 3.68 4.73 -8.71
C TYR A 74 2.49 5.13 -9.59
N GLU A 75 2.14 6.42 -9.69
CA GLU A 75 1.11 6.86 -10.66
C GLU A 75 1.63 6.67 -12.10
N PHE A 76 2.95 6.75 -12.27
CA PHE A 76 3.64 6.48 -13.52
C PHE A 76 3.94 5.00 -13.76
N LEU A 77 3.76 4.09 -12.79
CA LEU A 77 4.20 2.70 -12.94
C LEU A 77 3.55 1.99 -14.13
N GLY A 78 2.26 2.24 -14.36
CA GLY A 78 1.55 1.73 -15.54
C GLY A 78 2.06 2.36 -16.85
N THR A 79 2.47 3.62 -16.83
CA THR A 79 3.08 4.30 -17.98
C THR A 79 4.50 3.81 -18.24
N CYS A 80 5.33 3.65 -17.21
CA CYS A 80 6.66 3.06 -17.25
C CYS A 80 6.60 1.64 -17.82
N LYS A 81 5.71 0.78 -17.30
CA LYS A 81 5.49 -0.57 -17.85
C LYS A 81 5.18 -0.54 -19.34
N ARG A 82 4.23 0.30 -19.78
CA ARG A 82 3.89 0.43 -21.22
C ARG A 82 5.08 0.92 -22.04
N TYR A 83 5.85 1.86 -21.52
CA TYR A 83 7.05 2.38 -22.18
C TYR A 83 8.12 1.31 -22.33
N ILE A 84 8.46 0.61 -21.25
CA ILE A 84 9.45 -0.49 -21.24
C ILE A 84 9.02 -1.61 -22.18
N MET A 85 7.74 -2.02 -22.16
CA MET A 85 7.22 -3.03 -23.10
C MET A 85 7.32 -2.61 -24.56
N ARG A 86 7.08 -1.32 -24.86
CA ARG A 86 7.27 -0.78 -26.22
C ARG A 86 8.73 -0.77 -26.62
N SER A 87 9.62 -0.35 -25.72
CA SER A 87 11.07 -0.36 -25.93
C SER A 87 11.56 -1.79 -26.23
N LEU A 88 11.14 -2.76 -25.41
CA LEU A 88 11.45 -4.18 -25.61
C LEU A 88 10.96 -4.69 -26.97
N SER A 89 9.71 -4.37 -27.34
CA SER A 89 9.18 -4.77 -28.65
C SER A 89 9.97 -4.16 -29.82
N ASN A 90 10.41 -2.90 -29.70
CA ASN A 90 11.21 -2.25 -30.73
C ASN A 90 12.60 -2.88 -30.85
N ILE A 91 13.24 -3.21 -29.72
CA ILE A 91 14.54 -3.89 -29.69
C ILE A 91 14.41 -5.27 -30.36
N GLN A 92 13.41 -6.06 -30.00
CA GLN A 92 13.17 -7.38 -30.57
C GLN A 92 12.94 -7.32 -32.09
N LYS A 93 12.11 -6.39 -32.57
CA LYS A 93 11.93 -6.16 -34.02
C LYS A 93 13.22 -5.77 -34.73
N ALA A 94 14.07 -4.99 -34.09
CA ALA A 94 15.35 -4.59 -34.68
C ALA A 94 16.32 -5.78 -34.74
N MET A 95 16.31 -6.66 -33.73
CA MET A 95 17.09 -7.90 -33.71
C MET A 95 16.64 -8.90 -34.77
N ASP A 96 15.34 -8.95 -35.10
CA ASP A 96 14.81 -9.80 -36.18
C ASP A 96 15.42 -9.42 -37.56
N CYS A 97 15.77 -8.14 -37.75
CA CYS A 97 16.44 -7.65 -38.96
C CYS A 97 17.97 -7.81 -38.91
N SER A 98 18.58 -7.55 -37.75
CA SER A 98 20.03 -7.67 -37.57
C SER A 98 20.36 -7.77 -36.08
N SER A 99 20.90 -8.91 -35.65
CA SER A 99 21.31 -9.12 -34.27
C SER A 99 22.78 -8.74 -34.07
N SER A 100 23.06 -8.04 -32.97
CA SER A 100 24.40 -7.69 -32.52
C SER A 100 24.53 -7.92 -31.02
N SER A 101 25.74 -8.20 -30.54
CA SER A 101 26.00 -8.39 -29.09
C SER A 101 25.44 -7.23 -28.26
N ARG A 102 25.63 -5.99 -28.73
CA ARG A 102 25.13 -4.78 -28.07
C ARG A 102 23.60 -4.74 -27.96
N MET A 103 22.88 -5.30 -28.95
CA MET A 103 21.41 -5.38 -28.88
C MET A 103 20.93 -6.42 -27.88
N VAL A 104 21.66 -7.54 -27.75
CA VAL A 104 21.38 -8.56 -26.73
C VAL A 104 21.59 -7.98 -25.32
N ASP A 105 22.68 -7.24 -25.11
CA ASP A 105 22.95 -6.56 -23.84
C ASP A 105 21.85 -5.55 -23.49
N LEU A 106 21.42 -4.75 -24.48
CA LEU A 106 20.33 -3.78 -24.30
C LEU A 106 18.98 -4.46 -24.04
N GLU A 107 18.67 -5.57 -24.72
CA GLU A 107 17.46 -6.34 -24.44
C GLU A 107 17.48 -6.86 -22.99
N MET A 108 18.61 -7.38 -22.53
CA MET A 108 18.78 -7.89 -21.18
C MET A 108 18.55 -6.80 -20.13
N GLU A 109 19.09 -5.60 -20.35
CA GLU A 109 18.88 -4.44 -19.47
C GLU A 109 17.40 -4.05 -19.38
N VAL A 110 16.73 -3.91 -20.52
CA VAL A 110 15.30 -3.54 -20.59
C VAL A 110 14.41 -4.63 -19.97
N ARG A 111 14.76 -5.91 -20.12
CA ARG A 111 14.07 -7.02 -19.46
C ARG A 111 14.21 -6.98 -17.94
N ASN A 112 15.40 -6.66 -17.43
CA ASN A 112 15.63 -6.52 -16.00
C ASN A 112 14.85 -5.33 -15.42
N GLU A 113 14.78 -4.21 -16.15
CA GLU A 113 13.94 -3.07 -15.79
C GLU A 113 12.44 -3.47 -15.74
N LEU A 114 11.97 -4.23 -16.74
CA LEU A 114 10.59 -4.73 -16.76
C LEU A 114 10.30 -5.65 -15.56
N GLU A 115 11.20 -6.57 -15.25
CA GLU A 115 11.08 -7.48 -14.11
C GLU A 115 10.97 -6.71 -12.79
N ASN A 116 11.80 -5.67 -12.60
CA ASN A 116 11.70 -4.79 -11.44
C ASN A 116 10.31 -4.12 -11.34
N VAL A 117 9.78 -3.59 -12.44
CA VAL A 117 8.44 -2.97 -12.45
C VAL A 117 7.34 -3.98 -12.14
N LEU A 118 7.43 -5.19 -12.71
CA LEU A 118 6.49 -6.28 -12.45
C LEU A 118 6.51 -6.73 -10.99
N ASN A 119 7.69 -6.83 -10.38
CA ASN A 119 7.84 -7.17 -8.96
C ASN A 119 7.15 -6.14 -8.04
N HIS A 120 7.28 -4.84 -8.36
CA HIS A 120 6.57 -3.79 -7.62
C HIS A 120 5.06 -3.87 -7.80
N GLU A 121 4.59 -4.16 -9.02
CA GLU A 121 3.18 -4.37 -9.32
C GLU A 121 2.62 -5.61 -8.58
N GLU A 122 3.36 -6.72 -8.56
CA GLU A 122 2.98 -7.93 -7.82
C GLU A 122 2.83 -7.64 -6.33
N LEU A 123 3.82 -6.99 -5.70
CA LEU A 123 3.75 -6.61 -4.28
C LEU A 123 2.52 -5.73 -4.01
N LEU A 124 2.21 -4.80 -4.91
CA LEU A 124 1.05 -3.92 -4.78
C LEU A 124 -0.26 -4.71 -4.81
N TRP A 125 -0.39 -5.63 -5.77
CA TRP A 125 -1.58 -6.47 -5.88
C TRP A 125 -1.67 -7.47 -4.72
N ARG A 126 -0.57 -8.10 -4.32
CA ARG A 126 -0.48 -9.01 -3.17
C ARG A 126 -0.97 -8.33 -1.89
N GLN A 127 -0.52 -7.09 -1.65
CA GLN A 127 -0.94 -6.32 -0.49
C GLN A 127 -2.41 -5.87 -0.58
N LYS A 128 -2.87 -5.42 -1.76
CA LYS A 128 -4.27 -5.02 -1.98
C LYS A 128 -5.24 -6.19 -1.80
N ALA A 129 -4.89 -7.36 -2.33
CA ALA A 129 -5.67 -8.58 -2.24
C ALA A 129 -5.58 -9.26 -0.87
N ARG A 130 -4.72 -8.77 0.05
CA ARG A 130 -4.43 -9.40 1.34
C ARG A 130 -4.03 -10.87 1.15
N CYS A 131 -3.21 -11.18 0.15
CA CYS A 131 -2.91 -12.57 -0.24
C CYS A 131 -2.34 -13.43 0.89
N ASP A 132 -1.63 -12.86 1.86
CA ASP A 132 -1.18 -13.61 3.05
C ASP A 132 -2.38 -14.21 3.81
N TRP A 133 -3.50 -13.49 3.87
CA TRP A 133 -4.75 -13.99 4.45
C TRP A 133 -5.38 -15.11 3.61
N LEU A 134 -5.27 -15.04 2.28
CA LEU A 134 -5.71 -16.11 1.37
C LEU A 134 -4.85 -17.38 1.50
N GLN A 135 -3.52 -17.23 1.65
CA GLN A 135 -2.61 -18.37 1.77
C GLN A 135 -2.80 -19.14 3.09
N PHE A 136 -3.08 -18.43 4.19
CA PHE A 136 -3.32 -19.06 5.49
C PHE A 136 -4.81 -19.34 5.77
N GLY A 137 -5.72 -18.84 4.94
CA GLY A 137 -7.17 -19.01 5.04
C GLY A 137 -7.76 -18.55 6.39
N ASP A 138 -8.93 -19.08 6.74
CA ASP A 138 -9.55 -18.97 8.07
C ASP A 138 -9.09 -20.08 9.03
N CYS A 139 -8.00 -20.76 8.67
CA CYS A 139 -7.41 -21.75 9.56
C CYS A 139 -6.75 -21.00 10.72
N ASN A 140 -7.05 -21.40 11.95
CA ASN A 140 -6.49 -20.83 13.19
C ASN A 140 -5.00 -21.23 13.34
N THR A 141 -4.20 -20.84 12.36
CA THR A 141 -2.79 -21.23 12.24
C THR A 141 -1.97 -20.49 13.29
N LYS A 142 -0.79 -21.05 13.61
CA LYS A 142 0.20 -20.40 14.48
C LYS A 142 0.53 -18.97 14.02
N TYR A 143 0.39 -18.67 12.73
CA TYR A 143 0.56 -17.33 12.18
C TYR A 143 -0.44 -16.32 12.80
N PHE A 144 -1.75 -16.61 12.79
CA PHE A 144 -2.77 -15.70 13.34
C PHE A 144 -2.70 -15.57 14.86
N HIS A 145 -2.39 -16.66 15.56
CA HIS A 145 -2.14 -16.60 17.00
C HIS A 145 -0.92 -15.74 17.32
N SER A 146 0.18 -15.93 16.59
CA SER A 146 1.40 -15.12 16.76
C SER A 146 1.16 -13.65 16.41
N HIS A 147 0.45 -13.38 15.32
CA HIS A 147 0.09 -12.02 14.90
C HIS A 147 -0.80 -11.32 15.95
N THR A 148 -1.79 -12.03 16.48
CA THR A 148 -2.66 -11.53 17.56
C THR A 148 -1.88 -11.26 18.84
N MET A 149 -1.01 -12.17 19.25
CA MET A 149 -0.17 -11.99 20.43
C MET A 149 0.80 -10.81 20.28
N LYS A 150 1.38 -10.63 19.08
CA LYS A 150 2.25 -9.48 18.78
C LYS A 150 1.47 -8.16 18.86
N ARG A 151 0.25 -8.10 18.32
CA ARG A 151 -0.63 -6.92 18.45
C ARG A 151 -1.05 -6.67 19.89
N ARG A 152 -1.39 -7.70 20.66
CA ARG A 152 -1.70 -7.57 22.09
C ARG A 152 -0.53 -6.99 22.85
N LYS A 153 0.69 -7.49 22.63
CA LYS A 153 1.91 -6.95 23.26
C LYS A 153 2.16 -5.49 22.86
N PHE A 154 2.02 -5.16 21.58
CA PHE A 154 2.24 -3.80 21.09
C PHE A 154 1.21 -2.79 21.62
N ASN A 155 -0.05 -3.20 21.73
CA ASN A 155 -1.14 -2.35 22.21
C ASN A 155 -1.27 -2.35 23.74
N HIS A 156 -0.45 -3.12 24.46
CA HIS A 156 -0.50 -3.19 25.90
C HIS A 156 0.25 -1.99 26.50
N ILE A 157 -0.51 -1.04 27.06
CA ILE A 157 0.03 0.07 27.83
C ILE A 157 0.39 -0.45 29.22
N MET A 158 1.68 -0.59 29.51
CA MET A 158 2.16 -1.18 30.78
C MET A 158 1.94 -0.25 31.99
N ALA A 159 2.20 1.05 31.83
CA ALA A 159 2.00 2.03 32.88
C ALA A 159 1.82 3.42 32.27
N LEU A 160 1.03 4.26 32.94
CA LEU A 160 0.92 5.68 32.64
C LEU A 160 1.78 6.45 33.63
N HIS A 161 2.78 7.19 33.13
CA HIS A 161 3.61 8.03 33.98
C HIS A 161 2.96 9.42 34.08
N ILE A 162 2.55 9.79 35.28
CA ILE A 162 2.11 11.17 35.57
C ILE A 162 3.36 11.90 36.02
N SER A 163 3.80 12.91 35.27
CA SER A 163 4.81 13.85 35.75
C SER A 163 4.18 14.71 36.84
N SER A 164 4.42 14.36 38.10
CA SER A 164 4.18 15.24 39.23
C SER A 164 5.05 16.50 39.06
N ARG A 165 4.39 17.64 38.85
CA ARG A 165 5.03 18.97 38.91
C ARG A 165 5.31 19.27 40.38
N GLU A 166 6.58 19.38 40.72
CA GLU A 166 7.04 20.23 41.84
C GLU A 166 7.14 21.68 41.37
#